data_AF-A0A1B6GJ24-F1
#
_entry.id   AF-A0A1B6GJ24-F1
#
_cell.length_a   1.000
_cell.length_b   1.000
_cell.length_c   1.000
_cell.angle_alpha   90.00
_cell.angle_beta   90.00
_cell.angle_gamma   90.00
#
_symmetry.space_group_name_H-M   'P 1'
#
loop_
_entity.id
_entity.type
_entity.pdbx_description
1 polymer ?
#
loop_
_entity_poly.entity_id
_entity_poly.type
_entity_poly.pdbx_seq_one_letter_code
_entity_poly.pdbx_strand_id
1 'polypeptide(L)'
;VVSGDLNACDDRSRAGPGEGWDNLSDCNMETVLVTVLVILVVTSLVNGSRLPLIVFQQHHHLFHRLEDMFDDLALQTTVSPEYHAYRTVAESDYRPLRILYQVGESEEELPVCRPWSVCSKVDMYESPWIERQCRCPGANKCSSSLSSNDGHTLSDKTRHFKLCEPVKKLSKCRYFRDITWTLTSGPDNVTQQLVHCHCPRGAVAYLIKQQAFQNRDGQIGYQYSFACSPQSRLRCQRKEPCRLFTVRKRLELLDEVNTNTLCQCPHNHYCPTHHTDPGTVQGKSYVEENIRTYSGYCFPK
;
A
#
# COMPACT_ATOMS: atom_id res chain seq x y z
N VAL A 1 44.89 -22.64 11.09
CA VAL A 1 44.94 -22.06 9.73
C VAL A 1 43.96 -20.91 9.69
N VAL A 2 44.53 -19.70 9.65
CA VAL A 2 43.95 -18.36 9.46
C VAL A 2 42.91 -17.87 10.49
N SER A 3 43.44 -17.11 11.45
CA SER A 3 42.77 -16.12 12.30
C SER A 3 42.64 -14.77 11.60
N GLY A 4 41.79 -13.87 12.14
CA GLY A 4 41.78 -12.45 11.79
C GLY A 4 40.71 -11.66 12.55
N ASP A 5 40.88 -11.54 13.86
CA ASP A 5 40.00 -10.88 14.81
C ASP A 5 39.94 -9.34 14.65
N LEU A 6 38.72 -8.82 14.79
CA LEU A 6 38.39 -7.43 15.11
C LEU A 6 38.57 -7.19 16.61
N ASN A 7 39.13 -6.02 16.97
CA ASN A 7 39.29 -5.39 18.30
C ASN A 7 40.78 -5.01 18.50
N ALA A 8 41.18 -3.91 19.10
CA ALA A 8 40.52 -2.80 19.78
C ALA A 8 41.48 -1.60 19.75
N CYS A 9 40.93 -0.38 19.83
CA CYS A 9 41.67 0.76 20.35
C CYS A 9 41.94 0.50 21.84
N ASP A 10 43.20 0.44 22.24
CA ASP A 10 43.59 0.61 23.64
C ASP A 10 44.93 1.35 23.74
N ASP A 11 45.03 2.11 24.82
CA ASP A 11 45.88 3.24 25.09
C ASP A 11 47.01 2.80 26.04
N ARG A 12 48.30 2.99 25.69
CA ARG A 12 49.42 3.23 26.65
C ARG A 12 50.79 3.41 25.99
N SER A 13 51.26 4.66 26.08
CA SER A 13 52.55 5.09 26.64
C SER A 13 53.81 4.22 26.53
N ARG A 14 54.87 4.89 26.01
CA ARG A 14 56.27 4.94 26.49
C ARG A 14 57.33 4.17 25.65
N ALA A 15 58.09 4.89 24.81
CA ALA A 15 59.57 4.93 24.80
C ALA A 15 60.15 5.49 23.47
N GLY A 16 61.17 6.37 23.58
CA GLY A 16 62.35 6.40 22.69
C GLY A 16 62.29 7.24 21.40
N PRO A 17 63.23 8.19 21.20
CA PRO A 17 63.41 8.90 19.93
C PRO A 17 64.38 8.13 19.02
N GLY A 18 64.04 7.92 17.75
CA GLY A 18 64.97 7.33 16.81
C GLY A 18 64.36 7.03 15.45
N GLU A 19 64.75 7.86 14.49
CA GLU A 19 64.92 7.55 13.07
C GLU A 19 63.66 7.35 12.20
N GLY A 20 63.61 8.19 11.17
CA GLY A 20 62.50 8.33 10.25
C GLY A 20 62.47 7.24 9.19
N TRP A 21 61.25 6.93 8.79
CA TRP A 21 60.90 6.32 7.52
C TRP A 21 59.71 7.12 6.99
N ASP A 22 59.98 8.11 6.14
CA ASP A 22 58.99 8.69 5.26
C ASP A 22 58.50 7.59 4.32
N ASN A 23 57.30 7.07 4.58
CA ASN A 23 56.39 6.50 3.58
C ASN A 23 55.14 5.96 4.28
N LEU A 24 54.07 6.76 4.28
CA LEU A 24 52.67 6.39 3.99
C LEU A 24 51.77 7.52 4.53
N SER A 25 51.62 8.57 3.74
CA SER A 25 50.51 9.51 3.91
C SER A 25 49.82 9.63 2.56
N ASP A 26 48.81 8.80 2.36
CA ASP A 26 47.69 9.04 1.44
C ASP A 26 46.59 8.02 1.75
N CYS A 27 46.02 8.13 2.96
CA CYS A 27 44.67 7.60 3.18
C CYS A 27 43.71 8.54 2.45
N ASN A 28 43.44 8.17 1.21
CA ASN A 28 42.72 8.90 0.20
C ASN A 28 41.31 9.31 0.71
N MET A 29 41.19 10.56 1.18
CA MET A 29 39.95 11.13 1.73
C MET A 29 38.79 11.08 0.72
N GLU A 30 39.10 11.12 -0.58
CA GLU A 30 38.13 10.93 -1.65
C GLU A 30 37.51 9.53 -1.64
N THR A 31 38.29 8.48 -1.37
CA THR A 31 37.78 7.10 -1.34
C THR A 31 36.83 6.88 -0.17
N VAL A 32 37.11 7.51 0.98
CA VAL A 32 36.23 7.49 2.17
C VAL A 32 34.93 8.26 1.88
N LEU A 33 35.01 9.42 1.23
CA LEU A 33 33.82 10.19 0.86
C LEU A 33 32.93 9.42 -0.13
N VAL A 34 33.54 8.78 -1.13
CA VAL A 34 32.84 7.99 -2.14
C VAL A 34 32.20 6.75 -1.51
N THR A 35 32.88 6.06 -0.60
CA THR A 35 32.27 4.91 0.11
C THR A 35 31.13 5.33 1.02
N VAL A 36 31.24 6.46 1.73
CA VAL A 36 30.14 7.00 2.55
C VAL A 36 28.95 7.44 1.67
N LEU A 37 29.21 8.09 0.54
CA LEU A 37 28.17 8.45 -0.43
C LEU A 37 27.50 7.23 -1.06
N VAL A 38 28.27 6.21 -1.43
CA VAL A 38 27.72 4.95 -1.96
C VAL A 38 26.92 4.22 -0.89
N ILE A 39 27.37 4.19 0.37
CA ILE A 39 26.60 3.60 1.47
C ILE A 39 25.32 4.41 1.73
N LEU A 40 25.34 5.74 1.69
CA LEU A 40 24.15 6.59 1.84
C LEU A 40 23.18 6.45 0.66
N VAL A 41 23.68 6.33 -0.56
CA VAL A 41 22.87 6.10 -1.77
C VAL A 41 22.29 4.67 -1.77
N VAL A 42 23.07 3.66 -1.37
CA VAL A 42 22.60 2.27 -1.29
C VAL A 42 21.61 2.10 -0.13
N THR A 43 21.83 2.72 1.03
CA THR A 43 20.87 2.66 2.16
C THR A 43 19.58 3.44 1.87
N SER A 44 19.64 4.52 1.08
CA SER A 44 18.43 5.22 0.62
C SER A 44 17.69 4.47 -0.51
N LEU A 45 18.38 3.68 -1.32
CA LEU A 45 17.77 2.80 -2.34
C LEU A 45 17.15 1.52 -1.73
N VAL A 46 17.66 1.03 -0.59
CA VAL A 46 17.10 -0.15 0.10
C VAL A 46 15.86 0.19 0.93
N ASN A 47 15.72 1.43 1.40
CA ASN A 47 14.49 1.93 2.02
C ASN A 47 13.54 2.51 0.96
N GLY A 48 13.14 1.66 0.01
CA GLY A 48 11.98 1.92 -0.83
C GLY A 48 10.76 2.08 0.07
N SER A 49 10.40 3.33 0.38
CA SER A 49 9.19 3.66 1.12
C SER A 49 8.02 3.10 0.33
N ARG A 50 7.51 1.92 0.76
CA ARG A 50 6.44 1.22 0.05
C ARG A 50 5.21 2.11 0.05
N LEU A 51 4.92 2.73 -1.09
CA LEU A 51 3.73 3.55 -1.23
C LEU A 51 2.49 2.70 -0.89
N PRO A 52 1.57 3.23 -0.06
CA PRO A 52 0.30 2.55 0.17
C PRO A 52 -0.40 2.32 -1.17
N LEU A 53 -0.97 1.13 -1.39
CA LEU A 53 -1.58 0.77 -2.67
C LEU A 53 -2.70 1.74 -3.09
N ILE A 54 -3.39 2.32 -2.11
CA ILE A 54 -4.42 3.36 -2.33
C ILE A 54 -3.85 4.65 -2.93
N VAL A 55 -2.58 4.96 -2.67
CA VAL A 55 -1.87 6.11 -3.24
C VAL A 55 -1.33 5.78 -4.63
N PHE A 56 -0.75 4.58 -4.82
CA PHE A 56 -0.18 4.12 -6.09
C PHE A 56 -1.18 4.26 -7.25
N GLN A 57 -2.41 3.79 -7.06
CA GLN A 57 -3.42 3.80 -8.12
C GLN A 57 -3.72 5.22 -8.61
N GLN A 58 -3.76 6.21 -7.72
CA GLN A 58 -4.22 7.55 -8.08
C GLN A 58 -3.15 8.39 -8.80
N HIS A 59 -1.87 8.15 -8.53
CA HIS A 59 -0.78 8.79 -9.28
C HIS A 59 -0.70 8.28 -10.72
N HIS A 60 -0.93 7.00 -10.96
CA HIS A 60 -0.92 6.45 -12.33
C HIS A 60 -2.10 6.89 -13.20
N HIS A 61 -3.26 7.19 -12.59
CA HIS A 61 -4.41 7.72 -13.34
C HIS A 61 -4.17 9.12 -13.93
N LEU A 62 -3.32 9.95 -13.30
CA LEU A 62 -2.99 11.28 -13.85
C LEU A 62 -2.09 11.19 -15.08
N PHE A 63 -1.18 10.21 -15.12
CA PHE A 63 -0.24 10.03 -16.24
C PHE A 63 -0.86 9.35 -17.47
N HIS A 64 -1.89 8.52 -17.29
CA HIS A 64 -2.59 7.89 -18.43
C HIS A 64 -3.34 8.87 -19.34
N ARG A 65 -3.55 10.14 -18.94
CA ARG A 65 -4.18 11.14 -19.82
C ARG A 65 -3.18 11.83 -20.78
N LEU A 66 -1.88 11.58 -20.65
CA LEU A 66 -0.83 12.23 -21.45
C LEU A 66 -0.10 11.28 -22.43
N GLU A 67 -0.30 9.97 -22.35
CA GLU A 67 0.40 8.98 -23.20
C GLU A 67 -0.49 8.33 -24.29
N ASP A 68 -1.77 8.71 -24.44
CA ASP A 68 -2.67 8.20 -25.49
C ASP A 68 -2.38 8.80 -26.89
N MET A 69 -1.12 8.77 -27.34
CA MET A 69 -0.78 9.03 -28.75
C MET A 69 0.20 8.05 -29.39
N PHE A 70 0.77 7.08 -28.67
CA PHE A 70 1.62 6.06 -29.30
C PHE A 70 1.47 4.72 -28.58
N ASP A 71 0.65 3.82 -29.14
CA ASP A 71 1.12 2.51 -29.60
C ASP A 71 -0.06 1.70 -30.16
N ASP A 72 -0.01 1.51 -31.47
CA ASP A 72 -0.91 0.68 -32.26
C ASP A 72 -0.03 -0.43 -32.87
N LEU A 73 0.18 -1.54 -32.16
CA LEU A 73 0.47 -2.90 -32.67
C LEU A 73 0.87 -3.83 -31.51
N ALA A 74 0.01 -4.80 -31.18
CA ALA A 74 0.40 -6.18 -30.87
C ALA A 74 -0.86 -6.99 -30.52
N LEU A 75 -1.57 -7.40 -31.56
CA LEU A 75 -2.50 -8.52 -31.50
C LEU A 75 -1.68 -9.81 -31.62
N GLN A 76 -1.40 -10.50 -30.51
CA GLN A 76 -1.29 -11.96 -30.55
C GLN A 76 -1.49 -12.62 -29.19
N THR A 77 -2.55 -13.41 -29.18
CA THR A 77 -2.91 -14.47 -28.26
C THR A 77 -1.77 -15.45 -27.99
N THR A 78 -1.40 -15.60 -26.72
CA THR A 78 -0.95 -16.88 -26.15
C THR A 78 -1.58 -17.01 -24.76
N VAL A 79 -2.73 -17.68 -24.70
CA VAL A 79 -3.27 -18.22 -23.45
C VAL A 79 -2.33 -19.36 -23.05
N SER A 80 -1.47 -19.13 -22.06
CA SER A 80 -0.68 -20.19 -21.43
C SER A 80 -1.62 -21.04 -20.56
N PRO A 81 -1.79 -22.35 -20.83
CA PRO A 81 -2.67 -23.21 -20.07
C PRO A 81 -1.84 -23.92 -18.99
N GLU A 82 -1.59 -23.26 -17.87
CA GLU A 82 -0.97 -23.94 -16.73
C GLU A 82 -1.38 -23.27 -15.41
N TYR A 83 -2.69 -23.31 -15.08
CA TYR A 83 -3.16 -23.14 -13.69
C TYR A 83 -4.53 -23.82 -13.52
N HIS A 84 -4.58 -25.13 -13.77
CA HIS A 84 -5.71 -25.99 -13.41
C HIS A 84 -5.24 -27.23 -12.65
N ALA A 85 -4.99 -27.05 -11.37
CA ALA A 85 -5.04 -28.05 -10.31
C ALA A 85 -5.11 -27.19 -9.04
N TYR A 86 -6.15 -27.15 -8.21
CA TYR A 86 -6.87 -28.22 -7.53
C TYR A 86 -8.25 -27.64 -7.12
N ARG A 87 -9.35 -28.18 -7.64
CA ARG A 87 -10.70 -27.85 -7.14
C ARG A 87 -11.51 -29.13 -6.99
N THR A 88 -11.13 -29.94 -6.02
CA THR A 88 -11.92 -31.06 -5.51
C THR A 88 -11.61 -31.28 -4.04
N VAL A 89 -12.35 -30.61 -3.15
CA VAL A 89 -12.89 -31.24 -1.93
C VAL A 89 -14.19 -30.50 -1.60
N ALA A 90 -15.31 -31.22 -1.71
CA ALA A 90 -16.58 -30.81 -1.14
C ALA A 90 -16.55 -31.24 0.33
N GLU A 91 -16.14 -30.36 1.24
CA GLU A 91 -16.27 -30.58 2.69
C GLU A 91 -16.10 -29.23 3.41
N SER A 92 -17.19 -28.70 3.99
CA SER A 92 -17.26 -27.59 4.96
C SER A 92 -16.05 -26.62 4.97
N ASP A 93 -16.01 -25.69 4.00
CA ASP A 93 -14.92 -24.72 3.76
C ASP A 93 -14.88 -23.61 4.84
N TYR A 94 -14.57 -23.98 6.08
CA TYR A 94 -14.24 -23.04 7.15
C TYR A 94 -12.76 -22.65 7.01
N ARG A 95 -12.41 -21.92 5.94
CA ARG A 95 -11.07 -21.31 5.87
C ARG A 95 -10.97 -20.33 7.04
N PRO A 96 -10.00 -20.50 7.96
CA PRO A 96 -9.84 -19.59 9.06
C PRO A 96 -9.59 -18.18 8.50
N LEU A 97 -10.33 -17.20 9.02
CA LEU A 97 -10.18 -15.81 8.65
C LEU A 97 -8.73 -15.37 8.84
N ARG A 98 -8.08 -14.94 7.76
CA ARG A 98 -6.67 -14.56 7.81
C ARG A 98 -6.52 -13.21 8.51
N ILE A 99 -5.62 -13.15 9.48
CA ILE A 99 -5.26 -11.93 10.21
C ILE A 99 -3.79 -11.65 9.95
N LEU A 100 -3.50 -10.48 9.40
CA LEU A 100 -2.19 -9.94 9.13
C LEU A 100 -1.93 -8.75 10.05
N TYR A 101 -0.66 -8.40 10.23
CA TYR A 101 -0.23 -7.26 11.02
C TYR A 101 0.53 -6.30 10.11
N GLN A 102 0.32 -4.99 10.29
CA GLN A 102 1.04 -3.99 9.52
C GLN A 102 2.55 -4.00 9.84
N VAL A 103 2.87 -4.25 11.11
CA VAL A 103 4.24 -4.41 11.62
C VAL A 103 4.25 -5.61 12.55
N GLY A 104 5.30 -6.42 12.47
CA GLY A 104 5.45 -7.61 13.28
C GLY A 104 4.54 -8.77 12.87
N GLU A 105 4.40 -9.74 13.77
CA GLU A 105 3.56 -10.94 13.56
C GLU A 105 2.49 -11.13 14.66
N SER A 106 2.40 -10.20 15.61
CA SER A 106 1.54 -10.31 16.80
C SER A 106 0.88 -8.99 17.21
N GLU A 107 -0.12 -9.05 18.10
CA GLU A 107 -0.81 -7.86 18.62
C GLU A 107 0.11 -7.00 19.49
N GLU A 108 1.03 -7.64 20.22
CA GLU A 108 1.93 -7.00 21.19
C GLU A 108 2.90 -6.04 20.50
N GLU A 109 3.28 -6.35 19.26
CA GLU A 109 4.18 -5.55 18.43
C GLU A 109 3.49 -4.32 17.82
N LEU A 110 2.15 -4.29 17.80
CA LEU A 110 1.42 -3.15 17.27
C LEU A 110 1.49 -1.94 18.22
N PRO A 111 1.60 -0.72 17.68
CA PRO A 111 1.54 0.50 18.48
C PRO A 111 0.14 0.72 19.05
N VAL A 112 0.02 1.59 20.04
CA VAL A 112 -1.28 2.02 20.57
C VAL A 112 -1.92 3.04 19.61
N CYS A 113 -3.21 2.86 19.33
CA CYS A 113 -3.95 3.76 18.45
C CYS A 113 -4.05 5.17 19.04
N ARG A 114 -3.86 6.18 18.19
CA ARG A 114 -4.28 7.57 18.46
C ARG A 114 -5.82 7.66 18.35
N PRO A 115 -6.44 8.72 18.93
CA PRO A 115 -7.86 8.93 18.79
C PRO A 115 -8.27 8.98 17.31
N TRP A 116 -9.35 8.28 16.94
CA TRP A 116 -9.86 8.18 15.56
C TRP A 116 -8.90 7.53 14.54
N SER A 117 -7.86 6.83 15.00
CA SER A 117 -7.05 6.00 14.12
C SER A 117 -7.84 4.78 13.64
N VAL A 118 -7.59 4.39 12.40
CA VAL A 118 -7.98 3.07 11.90
C VAL A 118 -7.17 2.00 12.65
N CYS A 119 -7.86 1.16 13.42
CA CYS A 119 -7.25 0.08 14.19
C CYS A 119 -7.15 -1.23 13.41
N SER A 120 -8.01 -1.43 12.41
CA SER A 120 -7.93 -2.56 11.48
C SER A 120 -8.52 -2.22 10.12
N LYS A 121 -7.96 -2.82 9.06
CA LYS A 121 -8.49 -2.79 7.70
C LYS A 121 -9.02 -4.18 7.38
N VAL A 122 -10.28 -4.30 6.96
CA VAL A 122 -10.84 -5.56 6.47
C VAL A 122 -11.00 -5.44 4.97
N ASP A 123 -10.36 -6.32 4.22
CA ASP A 123 -10.51 -6.38 2.77
C ASP A 123 -11.56 -7.43 2.42
N MET A 124 -12.52 -7.04 1.58
CA MET A 124 -13.67 -7.84 1.17
C MET A 124 -13.65 -8.11 -0.34
N TYR A 125 -12.52 -7.89 -1.02
CA TYR A 125 -12.42 -8.07 -2.47
C TYR A 125 -12.56 -9.53 -2.90
N GLU A 126 -11.92 -10.45 -2.18
CA GLU A 126 -11.98 -11.90 -2.41
C GLU A 126 -12.33 -12.61 -1.09
N SER A 127 -11.59 -13.66 -0.71
CA SER A 127 -11.70 -14.27 0.61
C SER A 127 -11.34 -13.22 1.67
N PRO A 128 -12.26 -12.86 2.58
CA PRO A 128 -12.02 -11.77 3.51
C PRO A 128 -10.78 -11.99 4.38
N TRP A 129 -10.08 -10.91 4.67
CA TRP A 129 -8.94 -10.92 5.59
C TRP A 129 -8.83 -9.59 6.33
N ILE A 130 -8.17 -9.63 7.49
CA ILE A 130 -8.01 -8.47 8.38
C ILE A 130 -6.54 -8.10 8.45
N GLU A 131 -6.22 -6.83 8.28
CA GLU A 131 -4.93 -6.25 8.64
C GLU A 131 -5.05 -5.41 9.91
N ARG A 132 -4.37 -5.83 10.98
CA ARG A 132 -4.27 -5.08 12.23
C ARG A 132 -3.27 -3.94 12.09
N GLN A 133 -3.66 -2.75 12.55
CA GLN A 133 -2.85 -1.53 12.41
C GLN A 133 -2.30 -1.04 13.75
N CYS A 134 -3.12 -1.08 14.79
CA CYS A 134 -2.78 -0.62 16.14
C CYS A 134 -3.72 -1.23 17.18
N ARG A 135 -3.29 -1.24 18.46
CA ARG A 135 -4.11 -1.66 19.61
C ARG A 135 -4.92 -0.50 20.15
N CYS A 136 -6.22 -0.68 20.31
CA CYS A 136 -7.08 0.32 20.94
C CYS A 136 -6.66 0.56 22.40
N PRO A 137 -6.64 1.83 22.86
CA PRO A 137 -6.26 2.14 24.23
C PRO A 137 -7.29 1.65 25.25
N GLY A 138 -6.82 1.30 26.46
CA GLY A 138 -7.64 0.81 27.57
C GLY A 138 -8.05 -0.65 27.40
N ALA A 139 -9.27 -0.99 27.86
CA ALA A 139 -9.83 -2.35 27.74
C ALA A 139 -10.59 -2.59 26.42
N ASN A 140 -10.65 -1.58 25.54
CA ASN A 140 -11.35 -1.70 24.26
C ASN A 140 -10.52 -2.55 23.29
N LYS A 141 -11.16 -3.50 22.61
CA LYS A 141 -10.55 -4.27 21.52
C LYS A 141 -11.03 -3.72 20.18
N CYS A 142 -10.14 -3.68 19.19
CA CYS A 142 -10.53 -3.34 17.83
C CYS A 142 -11.51 -4.40 17.30
N SER A 143 -12.59 -3.97 16.64
CA SER A 143 -13.59 -4.88 16.07
C SER A 143 -12.98 -5.76 14.98
N SER A 144 -13.17 -7.07 15.09
CA SER A 144 -12.82 -8.06 14.06
C SER A 144 -14.03 -8.50 13.21
N SER A 145 -15.18 -7.85 13.37
CA SER A 145 -16.37 -8.18 12.60
C SER A 145 -16.17 -7.90 11.11
N LEU A 146 -16.61 -8.82 10.24
CA LEU A 146 -16.66 -8.57 8.79
C LEU A 146 -17.82 -7.64 8.40
N SER A 147 -18.80 -7.45 9.29
CA SER A 147 -19.95 -6.59 9.03
C SER A 147 -19.60 -5.11 9.18
N SER A 148 -20.23 -4.26 8.35
CA SER A 148 -20.19 -2.80 8.48
C SER A 148 -21.15 -2.24 9.54
N ASN A 149 -22.06 -3.07 10.08
CA ASN A 149 -23.12 -2.63 11.00
C ASN A 149 -22.75 -2.72 12.49
N ASP A 150 -21.47 -2.82 12.82
CA ASP A 150 -20.99 -2.90 14.21
C ASP A 150 -20.88 -1.54 14.91
N GLY A 151 -21.20 -0.44 14.22
CA GLY A 151 -21.10 0.93 14.75
C GLY A 151 -19.67 1.49 14.81
N HIS A 152 -18.68 0.70 14.41
CA HIS A 152 -17.24 1.00 14.44
C HIS A 152 -16.61 0.94 13.05
N THR A 153 -17.41 0.80 11.99
CA THR A 153 -16.93 0.61 10.62
C THR A 153 -17.22 1.78 9.71
N LEU A 154 -16.21 2.17 8.93
CA LEU A 154 -16.33 3.00 7.73
C LEU A 154 -16.09 2.14 6.50
N SER A 155 -17.03 2.12 5.57
CA SER A 155 -16.89 1.38 4.31
C SER A 155 -16.52 2.33 3.18
N ASP A 156 -15.49 1.98 2.41
CA ASP A 156 -15.14 2.64 1.16
C ASP A 156 -14.64 1.59 0.17
N LYS A 157 -15.26 1.56 -1.02
CA LYS A 157 -15.04 0.53 -2.04
C LYS A 157 -15.15 -0.89 -1.46
N THR A 158 -14.09 -1.70 -1.56
CA THR A 158 -14.00 -3.09 -1.09
C THR A 158 -13.45 -3.22 0.32
N ARG A 159 -13.21 -2.10 1.03
CA ARG A 159 -12.58 -2.10 2.34
C ARG A 159 -13.52 -1.62 3.44
N HIS A 160 -13.29 -2.17 4.62
CA HIS A 160 -13.87 -1.68 5.87
C HIS A 160 -12.75 -1.22 6.78
N PHE A 161 -12.83 0.04 7.19
CA PHE A 161 -11.91 0.66 8.14
C PHE A 161 -12.55 0.64 9.52
N LYS A 162 -11.92 -0.07 10.45
CA LYS A 162 -12.40 -0.23 11.83
C LYS A 162 -11.78 0.83 12.73
N LEU A 163 -12.60 1.44 13.58
CA LEU A 163 -12.17 2.44 14.58
C LEU A 163 -12.37 1.92 16.00
N CYS A 164 -11.54 2.42 16.92
CA CYS A 164 -11.72 2.15 18.35
C CYS A 164 -12.96 2.83 18.91
N GLU A 165 -13.28 4.03 18.40
CA GLU A 165 -14.43 4.83 18.79
C GLU A 165 -15.65 4.60 17.88
N PRO A 166 -16.88 4.81 18.37
CA PRO A 166 -18.07 4.70 17.54
C PRO A 166 -18.11 5.74 16.42
N VAL A 167 -18.31 5.28 15.18
CA VAL A 167 -18.32 6.11 13.96
C VAL A 167 -19.41 7.18 13.99
N LYS A 168 -20.52 6.93 14.70
CA LYS A 168 -21.65 7.87 14.84
C LYS A 168 -21.26 9.23 15.46
N LYS A 169 -20.12 9.31 16.14
CA LYS A 169 -19.59 10.54 16.74
C LYS A 169 -18.84 11.42 15.72
N LEU A 170 -18.44 10.88 14.57
CA LEU A 170 -17.80 11.63 13.50
C LEU A 170 -18.84 12.49 12.78
N SER A 171 -18.46 13.72 12.45
CA SER A 171 -19.27 14.58 11.58
C SER A 171 -19.32 14.04 10.15
N LYS A 172 -20.28 14.49 9.36
CA LYS A 172 -20.35 14.20 7.92
C LYS A 172 -19.45 15.14 7.15
N CYS A 173 -18.62 14.61 6.27
CA CYS A 173 -17.79 15.41 5.38
C CYS A 173 -18.62 16.11 4.30
N ARG A 174 -18.23 17.34 3.95
CA ARG A 174 -18.75 18.08 2.79
C ARG A 174 -17.90 17.70 1.56
N TYR A 175 -18.58 17.36 0.47
CA TYR A 175 -17.92 16.93 -0.77
C TYR A 175 -16.82 17.91 -1.22
N PHE A 176 -15.71 17.35 -1.71
CA PHE A 176 -14.56 18.05 -2.30
C PHE A 176 -13.80 19.04 -1.40
N ARG A 177 -14.32 19.39 -0.22
CA ARG A 177 -13.72 20.37 0.69
C ARG A 177 -13.12 19.73 1.93
N ASP A 178 -13.91 18.92 2.62
CA ASP A 178 -13.48 18.37 3.90
C ASP A 178 -12.61 17.12 3.69
N ILE A 179 -11.56 17.01 4.49
CA ILE A 179 -10.68 15.84 4.49
C ILE A 179 -11.33 14.75 5.33
N THR A 180 -11.64 13.60 4.73
CA THR A 180 -12.23 12.44 5.43
C THR A 180 -11.21 11.74 6.30
N TRP A 181 -10.01 11.50 5.77
CA TRP A 181 -8.90 10.94 6.52
C TRP A 181 -7.56 11.39 5.95
N THR A 182 -6.54 11.26 6.78
CA THR A 182 -5.13 11.45 6.41
C THR A 182 -4.36 10.16 6.63
N LEU A 183 -3.53 9.78 5.68
CA LEU A 183 -2.59 8.68 5.81
C LEU A 183 -1.18 9.26 5.88
N THR A 184 -0.48 8.98 6.96
CA THR A 184 0.94 9.34 7.11
C THR A 184 1.78 8.09 6.97
N SER A 185 2.80 8.16 6.12
CA SER A 185 3.83 7.14 5.98
C SER A 185 5.12 7.69 6.57
N GLY A 186 5.59 7.06 7.65
CA GLY A 186 6.90 7.32 8.22
C GLY A 186 8.00 6.48 7.55
N PRO A 187 9.26 6.75 7.90
CA PRO A 187 10.43 5.98 7.45
C PRO A 187 10.51 4.58 8.08
N ASP A 188 9.75 4.33 9.13
CA ASP A 188 9.60 3.06 9.84
C ASP A 188 8.66 2.07 9.14
N ASN A 189 8.19 2.37 7.92
CA ASN A 189 7.18 1.60 7.17
C ASN A 189 5.84 1.41 7.89
N VAL A 190 5.64 2.10 9.02
CA VAL A 190 4.38 2.13 9.74
C VAL A 190 3.52 3.21 9.10
N THR A 191 2.39 2.81 8.54
CA THR A 191 1.36 3.75 8.11
C THR A 191 0.41 4.04 9.25
N GLN A 192 0.03 5.31 9.40
CA GLN A 192 -1.04 5.70 10.31
C GLN A 192 -2.16 6.35 9.48
N GLN A 193 -3.38 5.84 9.62
CA GLN A 193 -4.57 6.43 9.00
C GLN A 193 -5.46 7.03 10.10
N LEU A 194 -5.65 8.34 10.04
CA LEU A 194 -6.44 9.12 10.99
C LEU A 194 -7.71 9.64 10.31
N VAL A 195 -8.87 9.33 10.88
CA VAL A 195 -10.17 9.75 10.36
C VAL A 195 -10.62 11.05 11.02
N HIS A 196 -11.11 12.00 10.22
CA HIS A 196 -11.57 13.31 10.68
C HIS A 196 -13.09 13.47 10.57
N CYS A 197 -13.68 12.91 9.52
CA CYS A 197 -15.12 12.88 9.29
C CYS A 197 -15.49 11.65 8.45
N HIS A 198 -16.78 11.30 8.36
CA HIS A 198 -17.22 10.21 7.50
C HIS A 198 -17.90 10.73 6.24
N CYS A 199 -17.59 10.11 5.11
CA CYS A 199 -18.18 10.50 3.83
C CYS A 199 -19.71 10.26 3.80
N PRO A 200 -20.47 11.07 3.03
CA PRO A 200 -21.87 10.81 2.79
C PRO A 200 -22.10 9.44 2.12
N ARG A 201 -23.33 8.90 2.25
CA ARG A 201 -23.67 7.60 1.63
C ARG A 201 -23.51 7.64 0.11
N GLY A 202 -22.88 6.62 -0.47
CA GLY A 202 -22.62 6.53 -1.91
C GLY A 202 -21.48 7.44 -2.40
N ALA A 203 -20.74 8.06 -1.48
CA ALA A 203 -19.49 8.75 -1.81
C ALA A 203 -18.32 7.76 -1.85
N VAL A 204 -17.26 8.15 -2.55
CA VAL A 204 -15.98 7.45 -2.61
C VAL A 204 -14.88 8.41 -2.16
N ALA A 205 -13.92 7.92 -1.40
CA ALA A 205 -12.74 8.70 -1.03
C ALA A 205 -11.71 8.78 -2.16
N TYR A 206 -11.07 9.94 -2.33
CA TYR A 206 -10.00 10.15 -3.30
C TYR A 206 -8.89 11.03 -2.70
N LEU A 207 -7.64 10.79 -3.09
CA LEU A 207 -6.49 11.59 -2.73
C LEU A 207 -6.65 13.01 -3.32
N ILE A 208 -6.63 14.03 -2.47
CA ILE A 208 -6.71 15.44 -2.88
C ILE A 208 -5.38 16.17 -2.71
N LYS A 209 -4.52 15.67 -1.81
CA LYS A 209 -3.26 16.36 -1.48
C LYS A 209 -2.20 15.38 -0.99
N GLN A 210 -0.97 15.56 -1.45
CA GLN A 210 0.24 14.96 -0.88
C GLN A 210 1.13 16.08 -0.34
N GLN A 211 1.68 15.88 0.86
CA GLN A 211 2.62 16.82 1.47
C GLN A 211 3.75 16.06 2.14
N ALA A 212 5.00 16.45 1.88
CA ALA A 212 6.13 16.00 2.67
C ALA A 212 6.13 16.72 4.02
N PHE A 213 6.54 16.04 5.08
CA PHE A 213 6.76 16.62 6.41
C PHE A 213 8.04 16.05 7.00
N GLN A 214 8.71 16.83 7.87
CA GLN A 214 9.86 16.33 8.60
C GLN A 214 9.41 15.81 9.96
N ASN A 215 9.81 14.58 10.28
CA ASN A 215 9.67 13.99 11.61
C ASN A 215 10.61 14.70 12.59
N ARG A 216 10.40 14.43 13.89
CA ARG A 216 11.24 14.99 14.98
C ARG A 216 12.73 14.67 14.82
N ASP A 217 13.02 13.54 14.17
CA ASP A 217 14.38 13.06 13.90
C ASP A 217 14.96 13.60 12.58
N GLY A 218 14.32 14.61 11.97
CA GLY A 218 14.74 15.22 10.70
C GLY A 218 14.47 14.37 9.45
N GLN A 219 13.96 13.16 9.61
CA GLN A 219 13.60 12.28 8.50
C GLN A 219 12.35 12.78 7.75
N ILE A 220 12.33 12.62 6.42
CA ILE A 220 11.21 13.04 5.59
C ILE A 220 10.14 11.93 5.58
N GLY A 221 8.92 12.27 5.97
CA GLY A 221 7.72 11.46 5.82
C GLY A 221 6.73 12.09 4.84
N TYR A 222 5.70 11.34 4.47
CA TYR A 222 4.64 11.82 3.56
C TYR A 222 3.26 11.72 4.20
N GLN A 223 2.47 12.79 4.05
CA GLN A 223 1.07 12.84 4.42
C GLN A 223 0.20 12.92 3.17
N TYR A 224 -0.76 12.01 3.08
CA TYR A 224 -1.75 11.89 2.02
C TYR A 224 -3.12 12.23 2.57
N SER A 225 -3.76 13.25 2.02
CA SER A 225 -5.09 13.72 2.47
C SER A 225 -6.15 13.28 1.47
N PHE A 226 -7.24 12.71 1.99
CA PHE A 226 -8.33 12.18 1.18
C PHE A 226 -9.60 13.00 1.41
N ALA A 227 -10.33 13.31 0.34
CA ALA A 227 -11.63 13.97 0.38
C ALA A 227 -12.72 13.03 -0.17
N CYS A 228 -13.98 13.40 0.01
CA CYS A 228 -15.13 12.64 -0.49
C CYS A 228 -15.62 13.19 -1.84
N SER A 229 -15.90 12.31 -2.79
CA SER A 229 -16.52 12.60 -4.08
C SER A 229 -17.83 11.80 -4.24
N PRO A 230 -18.91 12.36 -4.79
CA PRO A 230 -20.09 11.60 -5.13
C PRO A 230 -19.80 10.63 -6.28
N GLN A 231 -20.29 9.40 -6.19
CA GLN A 231 -20.14 8.43 -7.27
C GLN A 231 -21.01 8.83 -8.47
N SER A 232 -20.38 9.28 -9.56
CA SER A 232 -21.06 9.66 -10.79
C SER A 232 -21.38 8.43 -11.63
N ARG A 233 -22.58 8.41 -12.26
CA ARG A 233 -22.99 7.36 -13.19
C ARG A 233 -22.65 7.76 -14.62
N LEU A 234 -21.39 7.58 -15.00
CA LEU A 234 -20.94 7.78 -16.38
C LEU A 234 -21.25 6.52 -17.20
N ARG A 235 -21.70 6.67 -18.44
CA ARG A 235 -21.87 5.55 -19.37
C ARG A 235 -20.56 5.29 -20.09
N CYS A 236 -20.25 4.02 -20.31
CA CYS A 236 -19.02 3.68 -21.01
C CYS A 236 -19.06 4.10 -22.49
N GLN A 237 -18.00 4.72 -22.97
CA GLN A 237 -17.68 4.82 -24.39
C GLN A 237 -17.35 3.44 -24.98
N ARG A 238 -17.41 3.34 -26.31
CA ARG A 238 -17.18 2.08 -27.00
C ARG A 238 -15.72 1.64 -26.79
N LYS A 239 -15.52 0.41 -26.30
CA LYS A 239 -14.21 -0.21 -26.03
C LYS A 239 -13.37 0.47 -24.95
N GLU A 240 -13.90 1.43 -24.20
CA GLU A 240 -13.17 1.97 -23.05
C GLU A 240 -13.24 0.99 -21.85
N PRO A 241 -12.23 0.98 -20.98
CA PRO A 241 -12.27 0.16 -19.77
C PRO A 241 -13.35 0.66 -18.82
N CYS A 242 -14.11 -0.26 -18.22
CA CYS A 242 -15.16 0.05 -17.25
C CYS A 242 -14.67 0.00 -15.81
N ARG A 243 -13.58 -0.73 -15.53
CA ARG A 243 -12.97 -0.84 -14.20
C ARG A 243 -11.48 -1.09 -14.31
N LEU A 244 -10.68 -0.45 -13.46
CA LEU A 244 -9.27 -0.78 -13.30
C LEU A 244 -9.03 -1.51 -11.98
N PHE A 245 -8.09 -2.44 -12.01
CA PHE A 245 -7.59 -3.17 -10.85
C PHE A 245 -6.10 -2.92 -10.68
N THR A 246 -5.69 -2.67 -9.45
CA THR A 246 -4.27 -2.63 -9.05
C THR A 246 -4.08 -3.72 -8.02
N VAL A 247 -3.31 -4.75 -8.38
CA VAL A 247 -3.11 -5.97 -7.61
C VAL A 247 -1.70 -5.97 -7.08
N ARG A 248 -1.54 -6.01 -5.75
CA ARG A 248 -0.26 -6.16 -5.09
C ARG A 248 -0.18 -7.53 -4.45
N LYS A 249 0.79 -8.33 -4.86
CA LYS A 249 1.02 -9.64 -4.25
C LYS A 249 1.72 -9.47 -2.90
N ARG A 250 1.06 -9.82 -1.79
CA ARG A 250 1.64 -9.73 -0.44
C ARG A 250 2.29 -11.02 -0.01
N LEU A 251 1.53 -12.11 -0.06
CA LEU A 251 1.96 -13.46 0.25
C LEU A 251 1.64 -14.34 -0.97
N GLU A 252 2.18 -15.56 -1.03
CA GLU A 252 1.95 -16.45 -2.18
C GLU A 252 0.46 -16.68 -2.47
N LEU A 253 -0.40 -16.59 -1.44
CA LEU A 253 -1.83 -16.88 -1.49
C LEU A 253 -2.72 -15.66 -1.19
N LEU A 254 -2.19 -14.44 -1.12
CA LEU A 254 -2.97 -13.26 -0.75
C LEU A 254 -2.58 -12.04 -1.59
N ASP A 255 -3.57 -11.54 -2.32
CA ASP A 255 -3.48 -10.34 -3.13
C ASP A 255 -4.21 -9.18 -2.44
N GLU A 256 -3.50 -8.07 -2.26
CA GLU A 256 -4.08 -6.80 -1.86
C GLU A 256 -4.54 -6.08 -3.14
N VAL A 257 -5.85 -5.88 -3.31
CA VAL A 257 -6.39 -5.34 -4.57
C VAL A 257 -7.09 -4.01 -4.36
N ASN A 258 -6.80 -3.03 -5.19
CA ASN A 258 -7.54 -1.77 -5.26
C ASN A 258 -8.32 -1.70 -6.56
N THR A 259 -9.59 -1.28 -6.47
CA THR A 259 -10.50 -1.22 -7.62
C THR A 259 -10.95 0.22 -7.87
N ASN A 260 -11.08 0.57 -9.14
CA ASN A 260 -11.63 1.86 -9.55
C ASN A 260 -12.63 1.65 -10.68
N THR A 261 -13.91 1.93 -10.41
CA THR A 261 -14.98 1.82 -11.42
C THR A 261 -15.04 3.13 -12.19
N LEU A 262 -14.86 3.06 -13.50
CA LEU A 262 -14.76 4.23 -14.38
C LEU A 262 -16.14 4.62 -14.95
N CYS A 263 -16.91 3.64 -15.38
CA CYS A 263 -18.19 3.85 -16.06
C CYS A 263 -19.12 2.64 -15.94
N GLN A 264 -20.37 2.82 -16.38
CA GLN A 264 -21.41 1.80 -16.42
C GLN A 264 -21.56 1.27 -17.83
N CYS A 265 -21.46 -0.06 -17.96
CA CYS A 265 -21.59 -0.74 -19.24
C CYS A 265 -22.99 -0.57 -19.85
N PRO A 266 -23.09 -0.63 -21.20
CA PRO A 266 -24.37 -0.56 -21.90
C PRO A 266 -25.26 -1.79 -21.59
N HIS A 267 -26.49 -1.77 -22.10
CA HIS A 267 -27.43 -2.88 -21.93
C HIS A 267 -26.84 -4.21 -22.43
N ASN A 268 -27.21 -5.31 -21.78
CA ASN A 268 -26.71 -6.68 -22.02
C ASN A 268 -25.18 -6.87 -21.91
N HIS A 269 -24.48 -5.92 -21.30
CA HIS A 269 -23.08 -6.07 -20.92
C HIS A 269 -22.94 -5.97 -19.40
N TYR A 270 -21.88 -6.55 -18.85
CA TYR A 270 -21.48 -6.38 -17.46
C TYR A 270 -20.03 -5.92 -17.39
N CYS A 271 -19.69 -5.24 -16.28
CA CYS A 271 -18.32 -4.87 -16.00
C CYS A 271 -17.69 -5.92 -15.07
N PRO A 272 -16.49 -6.47 -15.40
CA PRO A 272 -15.78 -7.43 -14.56
C PRO A 272 -15.68 -6.98 -13.11
N THR A 273 -15.89 -7.90 -12.17
CA THR A 273 -15.83 -7.64 -10.71
C THR A 273 -14.51 -8.06 -10.09
N HIS A 274 -13.87 -9.05 -10.68
CA HIS A 274 -12.58 -9.58 -10.28
C HIS A 274 -11.56 -9.41 -11.42
N HIS A 275 -10.27 -9.32 -11.06
CA HIS A 275 -9.18 -9.09 -12.01
C HIS A 275 -8.86 -10.34 -12.86
N THR A 276 -9.44 -11.49 -12.49
CA THR A 276 -9.37 -12.74 -13.27
C THR A 276 -10.66 -13.05 -14.04
N ASP A 277 -11.67 -12.18 -13.94
CA ASP A 277 -12.93 -12.37 -14.67
C ASP A 277 -12.73 -12.22 -16.19
N PRO A 278 -13.55 -12.91 -17.01
CA PRO A 278 -13.59 -12.68 -18.45
C PRO A 278 -13.77 -11.20 -18.80
N GLY A 279 -13.08 -10.74 -19.85
CA GLY A 279 -13.09 -9.34 -20.25
C GLY A 279 -12.08 -8.46 -19.51
N THR A 280 -11.24 -9.04 -18.64
CA THR A 280 -10.11 -8.35 -18.01
C THR A 280 -8.80 -8.61 -18.76
N VAL A 281 -8.03 -7.57 -19.00
CA VAL A 281 -6.73 -7.61 -19.69
C VAL A 281 -5.63 -7.14 -18.73
N GLN A 282 -4.54 -7.89 -18.65
CA GLN A 282 -3.36 -7.51 -17.86
C GLN A 282 -2.62 -6.34 -18.52
N GLY A 283 -2.30 -5.32 -17.72
CA GLY A 283 -1.51 -4.16 -18.11
C GLY A 283 -0.05 -4.24 -17.65
N LYS A 284 0.52 -3.08 -17.29
CA LYS A 284 1.91 -2.95 -16.82
C LYS A 284 2.12 -3.69 -15.49
N SER A 285 3.31 -4.28 -15.33
CA SER A 285 3.80 -4.92 -14.11
C SER A 285 4.95 -4.10 -13.55
N TYR A 286 4.83 -3.70 -12.27
CA TYR A 286 5.82 -2.97 -11.51
C TYR A 286 6.52 -3.96 -10.57
N VAL A 287 7.62 -4.54 -11.06
CA VAL A 287 8.29 -5.68 -10.42
C VAL A 287 8.84 -5.30 -9.05
N GLU A 288 9.43 -4.11 -8.91
CA GLU A 288 10.02 -3.63 -7.66
C GLU A 288 9.02 -3.57 -6.49
N GLU A 289 7.74 -3.31 -6.80
CA GLU A 289 6.69 -3.18 -5.79
C GLU A 289 5.78 -4.42 -5.67
N ASN A 290 6.02 -5.45 -6.49
CA ASN A 290 5.13 -6.61 -6.70
C ASN A 290 3.70 -6.20 -7.08
N ILE A 291 3.56 -5.18 -7.93
CA ILE A 291 2.26 -4.63 -8.36
C ILE A 291 2.00 -4.96 -9.82
N ARG A 292 0.76 -5.36 -10.14
CA ARG A 292 0.26 -5.52 -11.50
C ARG A 292 -1.02 -4.72 -11.68
N THR A 293 -1.19 -4.17 -12.88
CA THR A 293 -2.42 -3.46 -13.26
C THR A 293 -3.25 -4.33 -14.19
N TYR A 294 -4.57 -4.21 -14.10
CA TYR A 294 -5.51 -4.89 -14.99
C TYR A 294 -6.63 -3.92 -15.40
N SER A 295 -7.11 -4.07 -16.63
CA SER A 295 -8.19 -3.27 -17.21
C SER A 295 -9.36 -4.19 -17.56
N GLY A 296 -10.49 -3.99 -16.90
CA GLY A 296 -11.75 -4.68 -17.19
C GLY A 296 -12.55 -3.91 -18.23
N TYR A 297 -12.99 -4.60 -19.28
CA TYR A 297 -13.82 -4.06 -20.35
C TYR A 297 -15.23 -4.61 -20.27
N CYS A 298 -16.20 -3.87 -20.81
CA CYS A 298 -17.58 -4.33 -20.88
C CYS A 298 -17.69 -5.63 -21.66
N PHE A 299 -18.15 -6.70 -20.99
CA PHE A 299 -18.26 -8.03 -21.56
C PHE A 299 -19.74 -8.41 -21.75
N PRO A 300 -20.11 -9.10 -22.85
CA PRO A 300 -21.49 -9.56 -23.05
C PRO A 300 -21.95 -10.49 -21.92
N LYS A 301 -23.21 -10.35 -21.50
CA LYS A 301 -23.85 -11.27 -20.54
C LYS A 301 -24.22 -12.61 -21.16
#